data_AF-A0A645J0V8-F1
#
_entry.id   AF-A0A645J0V8-F1
#
_cell.length_a   1.000
_cell.length_b   1.000
_cell.length_c   1.000
_cell.angle_alpha   90.00
_cell.angle_beta   90.00
_cell.angle_gamma   90.00
#
_symmetry.space_group_name_H-M   'P 1'
#
loop_
_entity.id
_entity.type
_entity.pdbx_description
1 polymer ?
#
loop_
_entity_poly.entity_id
_entity_poly.type
_entity_poly.pdbx_seq_one_letter_code
_entity_poly.pdbx_strand_id
1 'polypeptide(L)'
;MILNSTGPELVGVKETAKKLGVLLGKDPIFSGEENADAYLLNASKAHSAFGYPHVSLDTMIAWQAEWILAGGHDLNMPTHFEERKGSY
;
A
#
# COMPACT_ATOMS: atom_id res chain seq x y z
N MET A 1 18.96 6.67 -16.19
CA MET A 1 17.65 7.35 -16.03
C MET A 1 17.10 6.96 -14.66
N ILE A 2 16.52 7.90 -13.91
CA ILE A 2 15.91 7.64 -12.59
C ILE A 2 14.39 7.76 -12.74
N LEU A 3 13.65 6.75 -12.28
CA LEU A 3 12.18 6.68 -12.36
C LEU A 3 11.59 6.34 -10.99
N ASN A 4 10.51 7.01 -10.62
CA ASN A 4 9.68 6.61 -9.48
C ASN A 4 8.79 5.43 -9.89
N SER A 5 8.63 4.47 -9.00
CA SER A 5 7.76 3.31 -9.19
C SER A 5 6.68 3.30 -8.13
N THR A 6 5.51 3.86 -8.45
CA THR A 6 4.31 3.82 -7.62
C THR A 6 3.06 3.71 -8.49
N GLY A 7 1.93 3.37 -7.84
CA GLY A 7 0.62 3.44 -8.45
C GLY A 7 0.21 4.88 -8.81
N PRO A 8 -0.74 5.03 -9.74
CA PRO A 8 -1.31 6.32 -10.15
C PRO A 8 -2.32 6.89 -9.15
N GLU A 9 -2.88 6.06 -8.27
CA GLU A 9 -3.86 6.48 -7.26
C GLU A 9 -3.22 7.05 -5.99
N LEU A 10 -3.90 8.00 -5.36
CA LEU A 10 -3.63 8.39 -3.97
C LEU A 10 -4.28 7.37 -3.02
N VAL A 11 -3.48 6.82 -2.12
CA VAL A 11 -3.91 5.71 -1.26
C VAL A 11 -3.86 6.11 0.21
N GLY A 12 -5.03 6.15 0.86
CA GLY A 12 -5.16 6.38 2.30
C GLY A 12 -4.96 5.10 3.09
N VAL A 13 -4.20 5.19 4.19
CA VAL A 13 -3.91 4.03 5.07
C VAL A 13 -5.19 3.51 5.73
N LYS A 14 -6.03 4.41 6.25
CA LYS A 14 -7.24 4.06 6.99
C LYS A 14 -8.27 3.36 6.10
N GLU A 15 -8.46 3.87 4.90
CA GLU A 15 -9.38 3.35 3.88
C GLU A 15 -8.92 1.97 3.42
N THR A 16 -7.62 1.82 3.15
CA THR A 16 -7.01 0.56 2.74
C THR A 16 -7.13 -0.49 3.84
N ALA A 17 -6.82 -0.13 5.09
CA ALA A 17 -6.96 -1.00 6.25
C ALA A 17 -8.41 -1.44 6.48
N LYS A 18 -9.40 -0.54 6.30
CA LYS A 18 -10.82 -0.89 6.36
C LYS A 18 -11.23 -1.88 5.26
N LYS A 19 -10.81 -1.64 4.01
CA LYS A 19 -11.08 -2.56 2.89
C LYS A 19 -10.50 -3.96 3.18
N LEU A 20 -9.25 -4.02 3.63
CA LEU A 20 -8.61 -5.27 4.01
C LEU A 20 -9.32 -5.93 5.20
N GLY A 21 -9.72 -5.15 6.21
CA GLY A 21 -10.48 -5.62 7.36
C GLY A 21 -11.79 -6.30 7.00
N VAL A 22 -12.56 -5.72 6.08
CA VAL A 22 -13.79 -6.34 5.54
C VAL A 22 -13.50 -7.71 4.92
N LEU A 23 -12.44 -7.81 4.11
CA LEU A 23 -12.07 -9.07 3.45
C LEU A 23 -11.56 -10.13 4.45
N LEU A 24 -10.93 -9.71 5.54
CA LEU A 24 -10.41 -10.59 6.58
C LEU A 24 -11.44 -10.89 7.69
N GLY A 25 -12.63 -10.28 7.66
CA GLY A 25 -13.60 -10.37 8.76
C GLY A 25 -13.09 -9.79 10.07
N LYS A 26 -12.27 -8.73 10.02
CA LYS A 26 -11.65 -8.07 11.18
C LYS A 26 -11.82 -6.56 11.11
N ASP A 27 -12.28 -5.96 12.19
CA ASP A 27 -12.33 -4.51 12.31
C ASP A 27 -10.94 -3.95 12.67
N PRO A 28 -10.33 -3.10 11.82
CA PRO A 28 -9.05 -2.48 12.14
C PRO A 28 -9.19 -1.48 13.29
N ILE A 29 -8.29 -1.57 14.26
CA ILE A 29 -8.19 -0.63 15.38
C ILE A 29 -7.10 0.38 15.05
N PHE A 30 -7.43 1.66 15.13
CA PHE A 30 -6.51 2.76 14.92
C PHE A 30 -6.20 3.45 16.25
N SER A 31 -4.95 3.86 16.43
CA SER A 31 -4.50 4.65 17.58
C SER A 31 -3.63 5.81 17.10
N GLY A 32 -3.53 6.86 17.93
CA GLY A 32 -2.84 8.11 17.57
C GLY A 32 -3.67 9.04 16.69
N GLU A 33 -3.01 10.06 16.15
CA GLU A 33 -3.59 11.05 15.25
C GLU A 33 -2.99 10.92 13.85
N GLU A 34 -3.83 11.10 12.84
CA GLU A 34 -3.40 11.10 11.44
C GLU A 34 -2.59 12.36 11.15
N ASN A 35 -1.47 12.21 10.44
CA ASN A 35 -0.63 13.35 10.07
C ASN A 35 -1.31 14.19 8.98
N ALA A 36 -0.99 15.49 8.94
CA ALA A 36 -1.53 16.41 7.93
C ALA A 36 -0.93 16.20 6.52
N ASP A 37 0.12 15.39 6.40
CA ASP A 37 0.86 15.19 5.15
C ASP A 37 1.33 13.72 4.93
N ALA A 38 1.65 13.42 3.68
CA ALA A 38 2.09 12.11 3.24
C ALA A 38 3.20 12.21 2.19
N TYR A 39 4.04 11.16 2.11
CA TYR A 39 4.99 11.01 1.01
C TYR A 39 4.27 10.53 -0.24
N LEU A 40 4.15 11.43 -1.22
CA LEU A 40 3.54 11.15 -2.52
C LEU A 40 4.60 11.17 -3.61
N LEU A 41 4.53 10.21 -4.53
CA LEU A 41 5.46 10.08 -5.63
C LEU A 41 4.75 10.31 -6.96
N ASN A 42 5.39 11.08 -7.84
CA ASN A 42 4.93 11.22 -9.22
C ASN A 42 5.64 10.16 -10.09
N ALA A 43 4.91 9.16 -10.56
CA ALA A 43 5.39 8.10 -11.44
C ALA A 43 5.02 8.28 -12.93
N SER A 44 4.58 9.47 -13.35
CA SER A 44 4.16 9.74 -14.73
C SER A 44 5.21 9.37 -15.78
N LYS A 45 6.50 9.57 -15.49
CA LYS A 45 7.60 9.17 -16.38
C LYS A 45 7.65 7.65 -16.59
N ALA A 46 7.43 6.87 -15.53
CA ALA A 46 7.39 5.42 -15.63
C ALA A 46 6.14 4.97 -16.40
N HIS A 47 4.98 5.57 -16.13
CA HIS A 47 3.74 5.25 -16.85
C HIS A 47 3.81 5.60 -18.34
N SER A 48 4.46 6.71 -18.71
CA SER A 48 4.71 7.05 -20.12
C SER A 48 5.66 6.07 -20.80
N ALA A 49 6.67 5.56 -20.07
CA ALA A 49 7.67 4.64 -20.61
C ALA A 49 7.15 3.19 -20.73
N PHE A 50 6.32 2.75 -19.78
CA PHE A 50 5.95 1.34 -19.62
C PHE A 50 4.45 1.05 -19.72
N GLY A 51 3.62 2.10 -19.79
CA GLY A 51 2.16 1.98 -19.74
C GLY A 51 1.60 2.10 -18.33
N TYR A 52 0.27 2.11 -18.25
CA TYR A 52 -0.47 2.16 -16.99
C TYR A 52 -0.45 0.79 -16.31
N PRO A 53 -0.42 0.69 -14.96
CA PRO A 53 -0.50 -0.60 -14.28
C PRO A 53 -1.74 -1.41 -14.68
N HIS A 54 -1.56 -2.69 -14.95
CA HIS A 54 -2.67 -3.59 -15.32
C HIS A 54 -3.43 -4.15 -14.12
N VAL A 55 -2.85 -4.08 -12.92
CA VAL A 55 -3.46 -4.56 -11.68
C VAL A 55 -3.85 -3.35 -10.85
N SER A 56 -5.13 -3.26 -10.48
CA SER A 56 -5.65 -2.17 -9.65
C SER A 56 -5.28 -2.37 -8.18
N LEU A 57 -5.32 -1.28 -7.42
CA LEU A 57 -5.13 -1.34 -5.97
C LEU A 57 -6.12 -2.30 -5.29
N ASP A 58 -7.40 -2.28 -5.67
CA ASP A 58 -8.41 -3.16 -5.08
C ASP A 58 -8.12 -4.64 -5.34
N THR A 59 -7.63 -4.98 -6.54
CA THR A 59 -7.18 -6.34 -6.84
C THR A 59 -5.98 -6.73 -5.98
N MET A 60 -5.00 -5.84 -5.79
CA MET A 60 -3.85 -6.13 -4.91
C MET A 60 -4.30 -6.37 -3.46
N ILE A 61 -5.24 -5.57 -2.94
CA ILE A 61 -5.79 -5.74 -1.58
C ILE A 61 -6.50 -7.10 -1.46
N ALA A 62 -7.30 -7.48 -2.46
CA ALA A 62 -7.99 -8.77 -2.48
C ALA A 62 -7.02 -9.95 -2.47
N TRP A 63 -6.00 -9.93 -3.33
CA TRP A 63 -4.98 -10.98 -3.36
C TRP A 63 -4.18 -11.07 -2.05
N GLN A 64 -3.90 -9.93 -1.41
CA GLN A 64 -3.24 -9.93 -0.11
C GLN A 64 -4.11 -10.59 0.96
N ALA A 65 -5.43 -10.32 0.97
CA ALA A 65 -6.36 -10.96 1.87
C ALA A 65 -6.44 -12.48 1.64
N GLU A 66 -6.53 -12.90 0.37
CA GLU A 66 -6.54 -14.32 -0.02
C GLU A 66 -5.27 -15.05 0.44
N TRP A 67 -4.09 -14.44 0.24
CA TRP A 67 -2.82 -14.99 0.69
C TRP A 67 -2.80 -15.24 2.21
N ILE A 68 -3.26 -14.25 2.99
CA ILE A 68 -3.33 -14.35 4.45
C ILE A 68 -4.32 -15.45 4.87
N LEU A 69 -5.51 -15.48 4.28
CA LEU A 69 -6.54 -16.48 4.59
C LEU A 69 -6.11 -17.91 4.22
N ALA A 70 -5.28 -18.06 3.19
CA ALA A 70 -4.70 -19.33 2.78
C ALA A 70 -3.56 -19.82 3.69
N GLY A 71 -3.19 -19.06 4.73
CA GLY A 71 -2.05 -19.39 5.58
C GLY A 71 -0.71 -19.20 4.87
N GLY A 72 -0.64 -18.26 3.92
CA GLY A 72 0.57 -17.94 3.18
C GLY A 72 1.72 -17.53 4.10
N HIS A 73 2.95 -17.74 3.63
CA HIS A 73 4.15 -17.46 4.40
C HIS A 73 4.29 -15.96 4.69
N ASP A 74 4.61 -15.63 5.94
CA ASP A 74 4.91 -14.27 6.40
C ASP A 74 6.41 -14.16 6.69
N LEU A 75 7.05 -13.16 6.08
CA LEU A 75 8.50 -12.92 6.20
C LEU A 75 8.89 -12.39 7.58
N ASN A 76 7.93 -11.94 8.39
CA ASN A 76 8.10 -11.31 9.70
C ASN A 76 9.15 -10.20 9.72
N MET A 77 9.31 -9.50 8.58
CA MET A 77 10.24 -8.39 8.45
C MET A 77 9.55 -7.07 8.81
N PRO A 78 10.23 -6.16 9.51
CA PRO A 78 9.70 -4.83 9.74
C PRO A 78 9.48 -4.13 8.39
N THR A 79 8.35 -3.44 8.26
CA THR A 79 7.97 -2.78 7.01
C THR A 79 8.57 -1.38 6.86
N HIS A 80 8.97 -0.76 7.99
CA HIS A 80 9.49 0.61 8.06
C HIS A 80 8.54 1.67 7.48
N PHE A 81 7.25 1.38 7.31
CA PHE A 81 6.27 2.34 6.78
C PHE A 81 6.02 3.52 7.74
N GLU A 82 6.40 3.40 9.00
CA GLU A 82 6.36 4.44 10.02
C GLU A 82 7.54 5.43 9.96
N GLU A 83 8.64 5.07 9.30
CA GLU A 83 9.83 5.91 9.21
C GLU A 83 9.65 6.99 8.14
N ARG A 84 9.95 8.25 8.51
CA ARG A 84 9.75 9.42 7.64
C ARG A 84 11.02 10.22 7.40
N LYS A 85 12.12 9.91 8.07
CA LYS A 85 13.37 10.67 7.96
C LYS A 85 14.31 10.15 6.87
N GLY A 86 13.91 9.10 6.15
CA GLY A 86 14.61 8.62 4.96
C GLY A 86 16.07 8.21 5.20
N SER A 87 16.42 7.81 6.43
CA SER A 87 17.79 7.39 6.76
C SER A 87 17.85 5.86 6.69
N TYR A 88 18.40 5.35 5.58
CA TYR A 88 18.72 3.95 5.34
C TYR A 88 20.10 3.84 4.70
#